data_AF-A0A1V6D9M9-F1
#
_entry.id   AF-A0A1V6D9M9-F1
#
_cell.length_a   1.000
_cell.length_b   1.000
_cell.length_c   1.000
_cell.angle_alpha   90.00
_cell.angle_beta   90.00
_cell.angle_gamma   90.00
#
_symmetry.space_group_name_H-M   'P 1'
#
loop_
_entity.id
_entity.type
_entity.pdbx_description
1 polymer ?
#
loop_
_entity_poly.entity_id
_entity_poly.type
_entity_poly.pdbx_seq_one_letter_code
_entity_poly.pdbx_strand_id
1 'polypeptide(L)'
;MAMARVNFRAVRERFTHIDAQFVSCRLGFEDLAPRYVVSLYPWWEHPLFVQAVEQGTPWGFRHDESAYRDVTVFPLNLRECRVSQTKDVTDWEFFESHPLLWSYEDTGTIECNSECSRAEVAKRVLTADLPGLTRKALYRYLDPLQTHSPPFCLGTFPRTLFETVRGILTEMGIQLLISREPTPRATPVLLLIDGEDYLIADDFELDVPEFEHRPEWFAPGGS
;
A
#
# COMPACT_ATOMS: atom_id res chain seq x y z
N MET A 1 22.45 -9.29 -19.57
CA MET A 1 22.80 -8.01 -18.90
C MET A 1 22.09 -8.00 -17.56
N ALA A 2 22.74 -7.56 -16.48
CA ALA A 2 22.04 -7.34 -15.23
C ALA A 2 21.08 -6.16 -15.43
N MET A 3 19.78 -6.40 -15.25
CA MET A 3 18.78 -5.35 -15.38
C MET A 3 18.94 -4.38 -14.21
N ALA A 4 18.84 -3.08 -14.50
CA ALA A 4 19.03 -2.06 -13.49
C ALA A 4 17.86 -2.09 -12.51
N ARG A 5 18.16 -2.30 -11.22
CA ARG A 5 17.15 -2.20 -10.17
C ARG A 5 16.70 -0.74 -10.04
N VAL A 6 15.39 -0.55 -9.92
CA VAL A 6 14.77 0.76 -9.77
C VAL A 6 14.03 0.86 -8.44
N ASN A 7 14.06 2.03 -7.80
CA ASN A 7 13.27 2.25 -6.59
C ASN A 7 11.77 2.20 -6.93
N PHE A 8 10.96 1.59 -6.06
CA PHE A 8 9.52 1.43 -6.33
C PHE A 8 8.82 2.77 -6.61
N ARG A 9 9.23 3.88 -5.97
CA ARG A 9 8.61 5.19 -6.17
C ARG A 9 8.68 5.67 -7.62
N ALA A 10 9.68 5.24 -8.38
CA ALA A 10 9.83 5.60 -9.79
C ALA A 10 8.87 4.84 -10.71
N VAL A 11 8.28 3.73 -10.24
CA VAL A 11 7.51 2.81 -11.08
C VAL A 11 6.17 2.38 -10.47
N ARG A 12 5.83 2.82 -9.25
CA ARG A 12 4.63 2.37 -8.53
C ARG A 12 3.33 2.51 -9.33
N GLU A 13 3.20 3.59 -10.11
CA GLU A 13 1.99 3.87 -10.92
C GLU A 13 1.82 2.89 -12.09
N ARG A 14 2.90 2.19 -12.50
CA ARG A 14 2.85 1.20 -13.58
C ARG A 14 2.26 -0.14 -13.12
N PHE A 15 2.14 -0.36 -11.81
CA PHE A 15 1.95 -1.68 -11.24
C PHE A 15 0.77 -1.79 -10.26
N THR A 16 -0.08 -0.77 -10.16
CA THR A 16 -1.20 -0.74 -9.20
C THR A 16 -2.22 -1.88 -9.41
N HIS A 17 -2.55 -2.19 -10.67
CA HIS A 17 -3.43 -3.29 -11.05
C HIS A 17 -2.74 -4.14 -12.11
N ILE A 18 -2.46 -5.40 -11.79
CA ILE A 18 -1.68 -6.30 -12.64
C ILE A 18 -2.41 -7.64 -12.76
N ASP A 19 -2.19 -8.36 -13.85
CA ASP A 19 -2.61 -9.76 -13.94
C ASP A 19 -1.35 -10.63 -13.86
N ALA A 20 -0.99 -10.99 -12.63
CA ALA A 20 0.25 -11.67 -12.32
C ALA A 20 0.02 -13.04 -11.68
N GLN A 21 1.02 -13.90 -11.79
CA GLN A 21 1.08 -15.21 -11.14
C GLN A 21 2.23 -15.24 -10.15
N PHE A 22 1.97 -15.75 -8.95
CA PHE A 22 3.02 -15.93 -7.96
C PHE A 22 4.03 -16.98 -8.44
N VAL A 23 5.31 -16.60 -8.50
CA VAL A 23 6.40 -17.50 -8.89
C VAL A 23 7.13 -17.99 -7.65
N SER A 24 7.64 -17.07 -6.82
CA SER A 24 8.37 -17.45 -5.61
C SER A 24 8.49 -16.32 -4.59
N CYS A 25 8.62 -16.68 -3.32
CA CYS A 25 8.99 -15.77 -2.24
C CYS A 25 10.16 -16.39 -1.47
N ARG A 26 11.23 -15.61 -1.26
CA ARG A 26 12.38 -16.00 -0.45
C ARG A 26 12.58 -14.96 0.64
N LEU A 27 12.57 -15.40 1.90
CA LEU A 27 12.68 -14.52 3.06
C LEU A 27 14.14 -14.14 3.41
N GLY A 28 15.10 -14.75 2.72
CA GLY A 28 16.53 -14.55 2.96
C GLY A 28 17.03 -15.33 4.18
N PHE A 29 17.86 -16.33 3.94
CA PHE A 29 18.64 -17.03 4.95
C PHE A 29 20.08 -17.19 4.40
N GLU A 30 21.07 -17.16 5.29
CA GLU A 30 22.47 -17.59 5.00
C GLU A 30 23.04 -16.99 3.70
N ASP A 31 22.97 -15.66 3.57
CA ASP A 31 23.49 -14.83 2.45
C ASP A 31 22.57 -14.65 1.22
N LEU A 32 21.39 -15.26 1.20
CA LEU A 32 20.40 -14.96 0.15
C LEU A 32 19.64 -13.67 0.48
N ALA A 33 19.67 -12.70 -0.44
CA ALA A 33 18.82 -11.51 -0.34
C ALA A 33 17.33 -11.90 -0.42
N PRO A 34 16.45 -11.34 0.43
CA PRO A 34 15.03 -11.56 0.34
C PRO A 34 14.51 -11.05 -1.01
N ARG A 35 13.55 -11.78 -1.59
CA ARG A 35 12.90 -11.40 -2.84
C ARG A 35 11.52 -12.01 -2.99
N TYR A 36 10.65 -11.29 -3.68
CA TYR A 36 9.33 -11.74 -4.08
C TYR A 36 9.22 -11.63 -5.60
N VAL A 37 8.76 -12.69 -6.26
CA VAL A 37 8.76 -12.81 -7.73
C VAL A 37 7.36 -13.15 -8.21
N VAL A 38 6.88 -12.38 -9.17
CA VAL A 38 5.64 -12.62 -9.91
C VAL A 38 5.92 -12.64 -11.40
N SER A 39 5.12 -13.40 -12.15
CA SER A 39 5.16 -13.41 -13.61
C SER A 39 3.91 -12.73 -14.13
N LEU A 40 4.04 -11.66 -14.92
CA LEU A 40 2.90 -10.89 -15.39
C LEU A 40 3.01 -10.58 -16.88
N TYR A 41 1.86 -10.39 -17.51
CA TYR A 41 1.78 -9.86 -18.86
C TYR A 41 1.44 -8.37 -18.80
N PRO A 42 2.32 -7.46 -19.28
CA PRO A 42 2.15 -6.00 -19.20
C PRO A 42 1.11 -5.51 -20.21
N TRP A 43 -0.13 -5.93 -20.08
CA TRP A 43 -1.17 -5.68 -21.08
C TRP A 43 -1.40 -4.19 -21.36
N TRP A 44 -1.09 -3.31 -20.40
CA TRP A 44 -1.18 -1.86 -20.55
C TRP A 44 -0.20 -1.30 -21.59
N GLU A 45 0.85 -2.04 -21.94
CA GLU A 45 1.79 -1.67 -23.01
C GLU A 45 1.38 -2.24 -24.38
N HIS A 46 0.27 -2.99 -24.46
CA HIS A 46 -0.21 -3.55 -25.72
C HIS A 46 -0.71 -2.44 -26.66
N PRO A 47 -0.22 -2.34 -27.92
CA PRO A 47 -0.66 -1.30 -28.86
C PRO A 47 -2.18 -1.26 -29.10
N LEU A 48 -2.85 -2.42 -29.15
CA LEU A 48 -4.30 -2.50 -29.25
C LEU A 48 -4.99 -1.97 -27.99
N PHE A 49 -4.41 -2.13 -26.81
CA PHE A 49 -4.92 -1.49 -25.60
C PHE A 49 -4.75 0.03 -25.68
N VAL A 50 -3.54 0.51 -25.99
CA VAL A 50 -3.24 1.95 -26.13
C VAL A 50 -4.16 2.59 -27.18
N GLN A 51 -4.28 1.98 -28.35
CA GLN A 51 -5.17 2.43 -29.43
C GLN A 51 -6.64 2.40 -29.01
N ALA A 52 -7.10 1.35 -28.32
CA ALA A 52 -8.48 1.24 -27.87
C ALA A 52 -8.83 2.31 -26.82
N VAL A 53 -7.91 2.60 -25.90
CA VAL A 53 -8.05 3.71 -24.94
C VAL A 53 -8.11 5.05 -25.66
N GLU A 54 -7.21 5.29 -26.63
CA GLU A 54 -7.22 6.51 -27.45
C GLU A 54 -8.51 6.68 -28.27
N GLN A 55 -9.08 5.57 -28.76
CA GLN A 55 -10.26 5.56 -29.64
C GLN A 55 -11.58 5.37 -28.87
N GLY A 56 -11.54 5.14 -27.56
CA GLY A 56 -12.73 4.84 -26.74
C GLY A 56 -13.45 3.55 -27.15
N THR A 57 -12.73 2.56 -27.67
CA THR A 57 -13.28 1.29 -28.14
C THR A 57 -12.91 0.14 -27.21
N PRO A 58 -13.66 -0.99 -27.21
CA PRO A 58 -13.26 -2.17 -26.44
C PRO A 58 -11.94 -2.75 -26.98
N TRP A 59 -11.00 -3.09 -26.09
CA TRP A 59 -9.80 -3.85 -26.45
C TRP A 59 -10.09 -5.35 -26.44
N GLY A 60 -9.56 -6.08 -27.42
CA GLY A 60 -9.72 -7.53 -27.54
C GLY A 60 -8.49 -8.16 -28.17
N PHE A 61 -7.57 -8.60 -27.33
CA PHE A 61 -6.40 -9.37 -27.74
C PHE A 61 -6.30 -10.66 -26.91
N ARG A 62 -5.60 -11.65 -27.45
CA ARG A 62 -5.29 -12.89 -26.73
C ARG A 62 -3.89 -12.75 -26.14
N HIS A 63 -3.73 -13.20 -24.89
CA HIS A 63 -2.43 -13.27 -24.26
C HIS A 63 -1.58 -14.36 -24.93
N ASP A 64 -0.36 -14.02 -25.33
CA ASP A 64 0.66 -14.99 -25.68
C ASP A 64 1.44 -15.36 -24.41
N GLU A 65 1.51 -16.65 -24.07
CA GLU A 65 2.29 -17.15 -22.93
C GLU A 65 3.76 -16.74 -23.02
N SER A 66 4.29 -16.56 -24.23
CA SER A 66 5.68 -16.12 -24.45
C SER A 66 5.95 -14.65 -24.05
N ALA A 67 4.89 -13.87 -23.81
CA ALA A 67 4.97 -12.45 -23.48
C ALA A 67 4.95 -12.16 -21.97
N TYR A 68 4.77 -13.19 -21.12
CA TYR A 68 4.88 -13.04 -19.66
C TYR A 68 6.32 -12.75 -19.24
N ARG A 69 6.49 -11.88 -18.26
CA ARG A 69 7.80 -11.52 -17.72
C ARG A 69 7.80 -11.59 -16.20
N ASP A 70 8.91 -12.05 -15.66
CA ASP A 70 9.12 -12.08 -14.21
C ASP A 70 9.53 -10.70 -13.72
N VAL A 71 8.76 -10.14 -12.79
CA VAL A 71 9.11 -8.96 -12.01
C VAL A 71 9.60 -9.42 -10.65
N THR A 72 10.80 -8.97 -10.27
CA THR A 72 11.36 -9.30 -8.95
C THR A 72 11.38 -8.08 -8.06
N VAL A 73 10.82 -8.24 -6.87
CA VAL A 73 10.79 -7.25 -5.79
C VAL A 73 11.86 -7.60 -4.78
N PHE A 74 12.71 -6.64 -4.45
CA PHE A 74 13.76 -6.75 -3.45
C PHE A 74 13.43 -5.82 -2.27
N PRO A 75 12.85 -6.37 -1.17
CA PRO A 75 12.67 -5.59 0.05
C PRO A 75 14.04 -5.28 0.68
N LEU A 76 14.30 -3.99 0.92
CA LEU A 76 15.49 -3.52 1.62
C LEU A 76 15.22 -3.52 3.12
N ASN A 77 15.99 -4.30 3.88
CA ASN A 77 15.78 -4.53 5.32
C ASN A 77 14.34 -4.98 5.63
N LEU A 78 13.94 -6.14 5.09
CA LEU A 78 12.63 -6.74 5.34
C LEU A 78 12.33 -6.83 6.86
N ARG A 79 11.20 -6.24 7.28
CA ARG A 79 10.74 -6.20 8.68
C ARG A 79 9.67 -7.25 8.95
N GLU A 80 8.72 -7.38 8.04
CA GLU A 80 7.58 -8.28 8.18
C GLU A 80 7.16 -8.80 6.80
N CYS A 81 6.70 -10.05 6.76
CA CYS A 81 6.25 -10.70 5.55
C CYS A 81 5.09 -11.63 5.87
N ARG A 82 3.99 -11.48 5.14
CA ARG A 82 2.86 -12.39 5.15
C ARG A 82 2.51 -12.71 3.70
N VAL A 83 2.77 -13.94 3.26
CA VAL A 83 2.42 -14.38 1.91
C VAL A 83 1.77 -15.76 2.02
N SER A 84 0.52 -15.87 1.60
CA SER A 84 -0.32 -17.07 1.74
C SER A 84 -0.50 -17.82 0.42
N GLN A 85 0.59 -18.05 -0.32
CA GLN A 85 0.61 -18.88 -1.55
C GLN A 85 -0.57 -18.66 -2.52
N THR A 86 -1.04 -17.42 -2.66
CA THR A 86 -2.03 -17.05 -3.67
C THR A 86 -1.44 -17.32 -5.05
N LYS A 87 -2.15 -18.06 -5.91
CA LYS A 87 -1.66 -18.42 -7.24
C LYS A 87 -1.69 -17.24 -8.20
N ASP A 88 -2.78 -16.50 -8.14
CA ASP A 88 -3.02 -15.31 -8.94
C ASP A 88 -2.80 -14.08 -8.06
N VAL A 89 -2.21 -13.05 -8.64
CA VAL A 89 -1.90 -11.76 -8.00
C VAL A 89 -2.51 -10.67 -8.85
N THR A 90 -3.55 -9.99 -8.34
CA THR A 90 -4.33 -9.00 -9.09
C THR A 90 -4.06 -7.54 -8.71
N ASP A 91 -3.84 -7.31 -7.42
CA ASP A 91 -3.64 -6.00 -6.83
C ASP A 91 -2.26 -5.94 -6.18
N TRP A 92 -1.52 -4.91 -6.57
CA TRP A 92 -0.17 -4.68 -6.10
C TRP A 92 0.07 -3.21 -5.82
N GLU A 93 0.08 -2.83 -4.54
CA GLU A 93 0.12 -1.41 -4.17
C GLU A 93 1.12 -1.11 -3.06
N PHE A 94 1.92 -0.07 -3.28
CA PHE A 94 2.89 0.41 -2.31
C PHE A 94 2.31 1.57 -1.49
N PHE A 95 2.31 1.41 -0.17
CA PHE A 95 1.84 2.41 0.77
C PHE A 95 2.97 2.92 1.65
N GLU A 96 3.07 4.24 1.77
CA GLU A 96 3.88 4.92 2.79
C GLU A 96 3.03 5.25 4.04
N SER A 97 1.71 5.08 3.95
CA SER A 97 0.74 5.23 5.03
C SER A 97 -0.35 4.17 4.89
N HIS A 98 -0.47 3.32 5.90
CA HIS A 98 -1.49 2.27 5.97
C HIS A 98 -1.63 1.79 7.43
N PRO A 99 -2.79 1.31 7.89
CA PRO A 99 -2.95 0.79 9.26
C PRO A 99 -1.98 -0.32 9.67
N LEU A 100 -1.43 -1.08 8.72
CA LEU A 100 -0.38 -2.08 8.98
C LEU A 100 0.97 -1.44 9.33
N LEU A 101 1.22 -0.20 8.93
CA LEU A 101 2.45 0.54 9.21
C LEU A 101 2.42 1.27 10.56
N TRP A 102 1.25 1.43 11.17
CA TRP A 102 1.08 2.23 12.38
C TRP A 102 1.82 1.70 13.62
N SER A 103 2.08 0.39 13.71
CA SER A 103 2.93 -0.18 14.76
C SER A 103 4.39 0.30 14.63
N TYR A 104 4.79 0.74 13.44
CA TYR A 104 6.09 1.32 13.13
C TYR A 104 6.10 2.85 13.23
N GLU A 105 5.07 3.47 13.80
CA GLU A 105 5.04 4.90 14.13
C GLU A 105 5.18 5.16 15.64
N ASP A 106 5.69 6.33 16.00
CA ASP A 106 5.59 6.81 17.38
C ASP A 106 4.14 7.16 17.70
N THR A 107 3.76 6.99 18.97
CA THR A 107 2.41 7.29 19.43
C THR A 107 2.34 8.59 20.24
N GLY A 108 1.20 9.27 20.11
CA GLY A 108 0.83 10.44 20.88
C GLY A 108 -0.56 10.30 21.49
N THR A 109 -0.85 11.09 22.51
CA THR A 109 -2.12 11.04 23.23
C THR A 109 -2.87 12.35 23.03
N ILE A 110 -4.15 12.24 22.67
CA ILE A 110 -5.04 13.40 22.50
C ILE A 110 -6.01 13.41 23.67
N GLU A 111 -5.97 14.46 24.47
CA GLU A 111 -6.95 14.75 25.50
C GLU A 111 -7.87 15.88 25.04
N CYS A 112 -9.16 15.72 25.27
CA CYS A 112 -10.17 16.71 24.96
C CYS A 112 -10.54 17.47 26.23
N ASN A 113 -10.40 18.79 26.20
CA ASN A 113 -10.81 19.69 27.27
C ASN A 113 -12.20 20.32 27.02
N SER A 114 -12.95 19.77 26.07
CA SER A 114 -14.32 20.18 25.74
C SER A 114 -15.14 18.97 25.34
N GLU A 115 -16.47 19.09 25.45
CA GLU A 115 -17.37 18.02 25.02
C GLU A 115 -17.18 17.72 23.53
N CYS A 116 -17.07 16.43 23.19
CA CYS A 116 -16.88 15.99 21.82
C CYS A 116 -17.66 14.71 21.55
N SER A 117 -18.32 14.64 20.39
CA SER A 117 -18.99 13.42 19.95
C SER A 117 -17.99 12.46 19.32
N ARG A 118 -17.63 11.40 20.04
CA ARG A 118 -16.77 10.31 19.52
C ARG A 118 -17.31 9.71 18.22
N ALA A 119 -18.63 9.59 18.09
CA ALA A 119 -19.24 9.06 16.87
C ALA A 119 -19.01 9.98 15.67
N GLU A 120 -19.08 11.30 15.88
CA GLU A 120 -18.81 12.29 14.83
C GLU A 120 -17.32 12.32 14.47
N VAL A 121 -16.42 12.29 15.46
CA VAL A 121 -14.98 12.18 15.21
C VAL A 121 -14.66 10.91 14.43
N ALA A 122 -15.17 9.76 14.87
CA ALA A 122 -14.94 8.50 14.18
C ALA A 122 -15.50 8.52 12.76
N LYS A 123 -16.67 9.11 12.54
CA LYS A 123 -17.24 9.30 11.21
C LYS A 123 -16.32 10.12 10.32
N ARG A 124 -15.85 11.28 10.79
CA ARG A 124 -14.96 12.17 10.03
C ARG A 124 -13.61 11.53 9.73
N VAL A 125 -13.04 10.82 10.69
CA VAL A 125 -11.78 10.09 10.52
C VAL A 125 -11.93 8.96 9.50
N LEU A 126 -13.06 8.25 9.50
CA LEU A 126 -13.36 7.20 8.51
C LEU A 126 -13.65 7.75 7.10
N THR A 127 -13.98 9.04 6.98
CA THR A 127 -14.09 9.74 5.70
C THR A 127 -12.82 10.50 5.33
N ALA A 128 -11.79 10.49 6.18
CA ALA A 128 -10.49 11.01 5.82
C ALA A 128 -9.86 10.04 4.81
N ASP A 129 -9.15 10.60 3.83
CA ASP A 129 -8.49 9.85 2.76
C ASP A 129 -7.26 9.09 3.29
N LEU A 130 -7.50 8.11 4.16
CA LEU A 130 -6.50 7.25 4.79
C LEU A 130 -6.62 5.84 4.20
N PRO A 131 -5.68 5.40 3.34
CA PRO A 131 -5.74 4.10 2.68
C PRO A 131 -5.87 2.94 3.66
N GLY A 132 -6.78 2.01 3.38
CA GLY A 132 -7.00 0.80 4.18
C GLY A 132 -7.58 1.03 5.58
N LEU A 133 -7.92 2.27 5.96
CA LEU A 133 -8.52 2.56 7.25
C LEU A 133 -9.91 1.92 7.39
N THR A 134 -10.05 1.05 8.39
CA THR A 134 -11.33 0.46 8.76
C THR A 134 -11.81 0.97 10.12
N ARG A 135 -13.12 0.88 10.37
CA ARG A 135 -13.70 1.15 11.71
C ARG A 135 -13.00 0.32 12.79
N LYS A 136 -12.74 -0.96 12.50
CA LYS A 136 -12.05 -1.86 13.44
C LYS A 136 -10.63 -1.37 13.73
N ALA A 137 -9.89 -0.91 12.73
CA ALA A 137 -8.54 -0.37 12.92
C ALA A 137 -8.56 0.91 13.78
N LEU A 138 -9.44 1.86 13.47
CA LEU A 138 -9.59 3.11 14.25
C LEU A 138 -9.92 2.84 15.72
N TYR A 139 -10.89 1.95 15.98
CA TYR A 139 -11.41 1.72 17.33
C TYR A 139 -10.39 1.06 18.27
N ARG A 140 -9.29 0.48 17.74
CA ARG A 140 -8.17 -0.02 18.56
C ARG A 140 -7.42 1.09 19.29
N TYR A 141 -7.49 2.32 18.78
CA TYR A 141 -6.73 3.47 19.30
C TYR A 141 -7.58 4.45 20.11
N LEU A 142 -8.91 4.31 20.04
CA LEU A 142 -9.84 5.09 20.85
C LEU A 142 -9.90 4.53 22.29
N ASP A 143 -9.99 5.42 23.28
CA ASP A 143 -10.17 5.02 24.67
C ASP A 143 -11.50 4.24 24.84
N PRO A 144 -11.46 2.98 25.34
CA PRO A 144 -12.65 2.18 25.54
C PRO A 144 -13.53 2.64 26.73
N LEU A 145 -12.99 3.39 27.70
CA LEU A 145 -13.60 3.65 29.00
C LEU A 145 -14.26 5.04 29.14
N GLN A 146 -14.59 5.71 28.04
CA GLN A 146 -15.04 7.10 28.08
C GLN A 146 -16.29 7.32 28.96
N THR A 147 -16.07 7.98 30.08
CA THR A 147 -17.09 8.64 30.91
C THR A 147 -17.11 10.12 30.49
N HIS A 148 -18.26 10.57 29.99
CA HIS A 148 -18.39 11.82 29.22
C HIS A 148 -18.39 13.10 30.09
N SER A 149 -17.23 13.52 30.57
CA SER A 149 -17.01 14.89 31.06
C SER A 149 -15.56 15.31 30.82
N PRO A 150 -15.29 16.48 30.22
CA PRO A 150 -13.93 16.99 30.09
C PRO A 150 -13.26 17.27 31.45
N PRO A 151 -11.92 17.17 31.56
CA PRO A 151 -11.01 16.66 30.55
C PRO A 151 -11.07 15.12 30.45
N PHE A 152 -10.97 14.59 29.23
CA PHE A 152 -10.91 13.13 29.01
C PHE A 152 -9.91 12.76 27.91
N CYS A 153 -9.35 11.56 28.01
CA CYS A 153 -8.53 10.99 26.95
C CYS A 153 -9.43 10.51 25.79
N LEU A 154 -9.16 10.97 24.57
CA LEU A 154 -9.83 10.43 23.40
C LEU A 154 -9.20 9.11 22.96
N GLY A 155 -7.89 8.99 23.09
CA GLY A 155 -7.13 7.84 22.65
C GLY A 155 -5.63 8.11 22.56
N THR A 156 -4.90 7.04 22.28
CA THR A 156 -3.47 7.08 21.97
C THR A 156 -3.29 6.58 20.56
N PHE A 157 -2.75 7.43 19.70
CA PHE A 157 -2.76 7.24 18.25
C PHE A 157 -1.34 7.16 17.70
N PRO A 158 -1.10 6.33 16.67
CA PRO A 158 0.11 6.40 15.87
C PRO A 158 0.15 7.75 15.14
N ARG A 159 1.36 8.26 14.86
CA ARG A 159 1.58 9.62 14.33
C ARG A 159 0.62 10.04 13.22
N THR A 160 0.46 9.24 12.18
CA THR A 160 -0.40 9.56 11.04
C THR A 160 -1.84 9.78 11.49
N LEU A 161 -2.38 8.83 12.25
CA LEU A 161 -3.73 8.92 12.78
C LEU A 161 -3.86 10.06 13.81
N PHE A 162 -2.84 10.31 14.61
CA PHE A 162 -2.77 11.42 15.56
C PHE A 162 -2.92 12.77 14.82
N GLU A 163 -2.14 12.97 13.76
CA GLU A 163 -2.18 14.20 12.95
C GLU A 163 -3.56 14.39 12.32
N THR A 164 -4.16 13.33 11.76
CA THR A 164 -5.52 13.37 11.20
C THR A 164 -6.58 13.68 12.25
N VAL A 165 -6.57 12.98 13.39
CA VAL A 165 -7.55 13.18 14.48
C VAL A 165 -7.41 14.58 15.06
N ARG A 166 -6.18 15.05 15.29
CA ARG A 166 -5.90 16.41 15.78
C ARG A 166 -6.42 17.46 14.81
N GLY A 167 -6.19 17.28 13.51
CA GLY A 167 -6.71 18.18 12.46
C GLY A 167 -8.23 18.28 12.50
N ILE A 168 -8.92 17.13 12.48
CA ILE A 168 -10.39 17.06 12.53
C ILE A 168 -10.95 17.71 13.81
N LEU A 169 -10.36 17.44 14.96
CA LEU A 169 -10.81 18.03 16.22
C LEU A 169 -10.61 19.55 16.25
N THR A 170 -9.50 20.04 15.67
CA THR A 170 -9.22 21.46 15.54
C THR A 170 -10.25 22.13 14.63
N GLU A 171 -10.59 21.52 13.48
CA GLU A 171 -11.65 21.98 12.58
C GLU A 171 -13.03 22.00 13.24
N MET A 172 -13.29 21.08 14.16
CA MET A 172 -14.50 21.04 14.97
C MET A 172 -14.51 22.09 16.11
N GLY A 173 -13.42 22.82 16.32
CA GLY A 173 -13.30 23.80 17.41
C GLY A 173 -13.18 23.17 18.80
N ILE A 174 -12.78 21.90 18.88
CA ILE A 174 -12.60 21.20 20.16
C ILE A 174 -11.30 21.68 20.81
N GLN A 175 -11.36 22.07 22.08
CA GLN A 175 -10.14 22.42 22.82
C GLN A 175 -9.38 21.15 23.17
N LEU A 176 -8.11 21.10 22.73
CA LEU A 176 -7.24 19.97 22.94
C LEU A 176 -6.20 20.27 24.01
N LEU A 177 -5.91 19.27 24.83
CA LEU A 177 -4.71 19.21 25.66
C LEU A 177 -3.84 18.09 25.11
N ILE A 178 -2.66 18.44 24.60
CA ILE A 178 -1.75 17.47 24.01
C ILE A 178 -0.67 17.13 25.04
N SER A 179 -0.83 16.00 25.71
CA SER A 179 0.09 15.53 26.75
C SER A 179 1.38 14.94 26.18
N ARG A 180 1.31 14.36 24.98
CA ARG A 180 2.47 13.81 24.26
C ARG A 180 2.25 13.89 22.75
N GLU A 181 3.15 14.58 22.06
CA GLU A 181 3.21 14.54 20.60
C GLU A 181 4.06 13.36 20.12
N PRO A 182 3.63 12.65 19.06
CA PRO A 182 4.45 11.64 18.41
C PRO A 182 5.61 12.32 17.67
N THR A 183 6.80 11.73 17.72
CA THR A 183 7.97 12.28 17.01
C THR A 183 8.05 11.70 15.60
N PRO A 184 8.39 12.51 14.58
CA PRO A 184 8.71 12.00 13.25
C PRO A 184 9.84 10.95 13.29
N ARG A 185 9.57 9.76 12.74
CA ARG A 185 10.59 8.75 12.47
C ARG A 185 10.41 8.18 11.07
N ALA A 186 11.46 7.56 10.53
CA ALA A 186 11.35 6.84 9.26
C ALA A 186 10.41 5.65 9.45
N THR A 187 9.25 5.71 8.79
CA THR A 187 8.29 4.60 8.75
C THR A 187 8.65 3.71 7.55
N PRO A 188 8.66 2.37 7.71
CA PRO A 188 8.87 1.47 6.59
C PRO A 188 7.75 1.60 5.54
N VAL A 189 8.01 1.08 4.36
CA VAL A 189 7.06 1.01 3.26
C VAL A 189 6.32 -0.33 3.32
N LEU A 190 5.02 -0.31 3.04
CA LEU A 190 4.20 -1.49 2.85
C LEU A 190 4.06 -1.77 1.36
N LEU A 191 4.20 -3.03 0.98
CA LEU A 191 3.72 -3.56 -0.27
C LEU A 191 2.56 -4.49 0.02
N LEU A 192 1.34 -4.05 -0.31
CA LEU A 192 0.14 -4.87 -0.19
C LEU A 192 -0.02 -5.71 -1.46
N ILE A 193 -0.28 -7.00 -1.28
CA ILE A 193 -0.44 -8.00 -2.32
C ILE A 193 -1.78 -8.65 -2.03
N ASP A 194 -2.78 -8.52 -2.90
CA ASP A 194 -4.07 -9.23 -2.79
C ASP A 194 -4.62 -9.50 -1.36
N GLY A 195 -5.50 -8.62 -0.89
CA GLY A 195 -6.23 -8.84 0.35
C GLY A 195 -5.35 -8.76 1.60
N GLU A 196 -4.89 -9.91 2.11
CA GLU A 196 -4.14 -10.01 3.38
C GLU A 196 -2.65 -10.30 3.22
N ASP A 197 -2.14 -10.52 2.00
CA ASP A 197 -0.71 -10.72 1.76
C ASP A 197 0.02 -9.38 1.70
N TYR A 198 1.23 -9.32 2.25
CA TYR A 198 2.04 -8.11 2.22
C TYR A 198 3.51 -8.34 2.58
N LEU A 199 4.34 -7.36 2.22
CA LEU A 199 5.70 -7.19 2.69
C LEU A 199 5.83 -5.80 3.35
N ILE A 200 6.56 -5.71 4.46
CA ILE A 200 6.95 -4.43 5.08
C ILE A 200 8.47 -4.41 5.15
N ALA A 201 9.08 -3.36 4.60
CA ALA A 201 10.53 -3.20 4.52
C ALA A 201 10.90 -1.72 4.65
N ASP A 202 12.16 -1.40 4.95
CA ASP A 202 12.59 0.00 5.02
C ASP A 202 12.41 0.70 3.66
N ASP A 203 12.61 -0.02 2.56
CA ASP A 203 12.31 0.42 1.20
C ASP A 203 12.22 -0.79 0.24
N PHE A 204 11.93 -0.55 -1.05
CA PHE A 204 11.85 -1.58 -2.09
C PHE A 204 12.60 -1.17 -3.37
N GLU A 205 13.31 -2.14 -3.94
CA GLU A 205 13.80 -2.10 -5.31
C GLU A 205 13.06 -3.12 -6.16
N LEU A 206 12.84 -2.80 -7.43
CA LEU A 206 12.25 -3.70 -8.41
C LEU A 206 13.25 -3.94 -9.53
N ASP A 207 13.37 -5.19 -9.93
CA ASP A 207 13.86 -5.55 -11.26
C ASP A 207 12.65 -5.63 -12.18
N VAL A 208 12.48 -4.57 -12.98
CA VAL A 208 11.42 -4.46 -13.96
C VAL A 208 12.03 -4.83 -15.32
N PRO A 209 11.59 -5.94 -15.93
CA PRO A 209 12.05 -6.30 -17.25
C PRO A 209 11.68 -5.18 -18.24
N GLU A 210 12.63 -4.83 -19.11
CA GLU A 210 12.32 -4.07 -20.31
C GLU A 210 11.29 -4.87 -21.10
N PHE A 211 10.09 -4.34 -21.11
CA PHE A 211 9.05 -4.80 -21.99
C PHE A 211 9.41 -4.27 -23.39
N GLU A 212 10.24 -5.02 -24.10
CA GLU A 212 10.53 -4.72 -25.50
C GLU A 212 9.20 -4.69 -26.25
N HIS A 213 8.83 -3.52 -26.77
CA HIS A 213 7.80 -3.44 -27.79
C HIS A 213 8.30 -4.21 -29.01
N ARG A 214 7.87 -5.46 -29.18
CA ARG A 214 8.21 -6.32 -30.31
C ARG A 214 7.06 -6.38 -31.31
N PRO A 215 7.07 -5.58 -32.39
CA PRO A 215 6.02 -5.55 -33.41
C PRO A 215 5.59 -6.94 -33.91
N GLU A 216 6.55 -7.88 -33.98
CA GLU A 216 6.33 -9.26 -34.42
C GLU A 216 5.49 -10.14 -33.48
N TRP A 217 5.38 -9.84 -32.18
CA TRP A 217 4.42 -10.53 -31.29
C TRP A 217 2.97 -10.18 -31.64
N PHE A 218 2.79 -9.19 -32.52
CA PHE A 218 1.52 -8.54 -32.79
C PHE A 218 1.04 -8.75 -34.24
N ALA A 219 1.70 -9.62 -35.01
CA ALA A 219 1.14 -10.08 -36.28
C ALA A 219 -0.04 -11.04 -35.98
N PRO A 220 -1.24 -10.84 -36.56
CA PRO A 220 -2.27 -11.85 -36.47
C PRO A 220 -1.68 -13.14 -37.07
N GLY A 221 -1.61 -14.20 -36.26
CA GLY A 221 -1.13 -15.49 -36.70
C GLY A 221 -1.81 -15.84 -38.02
N GLY A 222 -1.01 -15.99 -39.08
CA GLY A 222 -1.49 -16.52 -40.33
C GLY A 222 -1.93 -17.96 -40.10
N SER A 223 -3.24 -18.15 -39.92
CA SER A 223 -3.96 -19.40 -40.19
C SER A 223 -5.41 -19.07 -40.50
#